data_AF-A0A6B3EWG3-F1
#
_entry.id   AF-A0A6B3EWG3-F1
#
_cell.length_a   1.000
_cell.length_b   1.000
_cell.length_c   1.000
_cell.angle_alpha   90.00
_cell.angle_beta   90.00
_cell.angle_gamma   90.00
#
_symmetry.space_group_name_H-M   'P 1'
#
loop_
_entity.id
_entity.type
_entity.pdbx_description
1 polymer ?
#
loop_
_entity_poly.entity_id
_entity_poly.type
_entity_poly.pdbx_seq_one_letter_code
_entity_poly.pdbx_strand_id
1 'polypeptide(L)'
;SYLLHIDSSALGEASFSRQVAQSFRDQWEGPVVHRDLAASPVPHLSAAGVTARVTEPALHTPEQAKALAIQDELIDELLGASAYLFTVPMYNLSMPSVFKAWLDQIIVT
;
A
#
# COMPACT_ATOMS: atom_id res chain seq x y z
N SER A 1 -10.83 13.31 1.06
CA SER A 1 -11.20 12.78 -0.26
C SER A 1 -10.15 13.17 -1.27
N TYR A 2 -9.36 12.21 -1.75
CA TYR A 2 -8.25 12.38 -2.70
C TYR A 2 -8.15 11.16 -3.62
N LEU A 3 -7.31 11.24 -4.64
CA LEU A 3 -6.84 10.08 -5.40
C LEU A 3 -5.66 9.43 -4.65
N LEU A 4 -5.80 8.15 -4.31
CA LEU A 4 -4.67 7.35 -3.86
C LEU A 4 -3.98 6.73 -5.08
N HIS A 5 -2.75 7.16 -5.36
CA HIS A 5 -1.91 6.62 -6.42
C HIS A 5 -0.85 5.70 -5.80
N ILE A 6 -0.92 4.40 -6.11
CA ILE A 6 0.06 3.41 -5.65
C ILE A 6 0.90 2.95 -6.83
N ASP A 7 2.22 3.13 -6.71
CA ASP A 7 3.20 2.55 -7.63
C ASP A 7 3.85 1.31 -7.03
N SER A 8 4.02 0.26 -7.83
CA SER A 8 4.69 -0.98 -7.38
C SER A 8 5.77 -1.51 -8.32
N SER A 9 5.99 -0.85 -9.46
CA SER A 9 7.04 -1.26 -10.39
C SER A 9 8.43 -0.95 -9.84
N ALA A 10 9.28 -1.98 -9.79
CA ALA A 10 10.70 -1.88 -9.46
C ALA A 10 11.55 -1.11 -10.48
N LEU A 11 10.99 -0.74 -11.65
CA LEU A 11 11.74 -0.08 -12.72
C LEU A 11 11.77 1.46 -12.62
N GLY A 12 11.12 2.05 -11.62
CA GLY A 12 11.05 3.51 -11.48
C GLY A 12 10.57 4.18 -12.78
N GLU A 13 11.28 5.22 -13.22
CA GLU A 13 11.00 5.97 -14.46
C GLU A 13 10.97 5.09 -15.73
N ALA A 14 11.70 3.97 -15.76
CA ALA A 14 11.68 3.03 -16.88
C ALA A 14 10.42 2.15 -16.92
N SER A 15 9.49 2.34 -15.98
CA SER A 15 8.26 1.55 -15.88
C SER A 15 7.19 2.00 -16.88
N PHE A 16 6.80 1.09 -17.78
CA PHE A 16 5.65 1.31 -18.66
C PHE A 16 4.34 1.47 -17.89
N SER A 17 4.13 0.76 -16.77
CA SER A 17 2.89 0.91 -15.99
C SER A 17 2.77 2.30 -15.37
N ARG A 18 3.90 2.91 -14.95
CA ARG A 18 3.93 4.29 -14.45
C ARG A 18 3.67 5.30 -15.55
N GLN A 19 4.25 5.10 -16.74
CA GLN A 19 3.99 5.95 -17.91
C GLN A 19 2.52 5.94 -18.32
N VAL A 20 1.87 4.76 -18.31
CA VAL A 20 0.42 4.66 -18.56
C VAL A 20 -0.36 5.41 -17.49
N ALA A 21 -0.02 5.24 -16.21
CA ALA A 21 -0.67 5.95 -15.11
C ALA A 21 -0.50 7.48 -15.21
N GLN A 22 0.65 7.95 -15.70
CA GLN A 22 0.89 9.37 -15.93
C GLN A 22 -0.17 9.98 -16.87
N SER A 23 -0.59 9.26 -17.92
CA SER A 23 -1.63 9.76 -18.83
C SER A 23 -2.99 10.01 -18.17
N PHE A 24 -3.30 9.25 -17.11
CA PHE A 24 -4.47 9.50 -16.25
C PHE A 24 -4.20 10.64 -15.28
N ARG A 25 -3.01 10.67 -14.65
CA ARG A 25 -2.59 11.70 -13.70
C ARG A 25 -2.59 13.09 -14.33
N ASP A 26 -2.23 13.21 -15.60
CA ASP A 26 -2.22 14.47 -16.37
C ASP A 26 -3.62 15.10 -16.52
N GLN A 27 -4.68 14.28 -16.43
CA GLN A 27 -6.07 14.72 -16.56
C GLN A 27 -6.81 14.81 -15.22
N TRP A 28 -6.21 14.34 -14.13
CA TRP A 28 -6.87 14.31 -12.83
C TRP A 28 -6.81 15.69 -12.15
N GLU A 29 -7.96 16.32 -12.02
CA GLU A 29 -8.13 17.56 -11.28
C GLU A 29 -8.50 17.25 -9.82
N GLY A 30 -7.52 17.27 -8.91
CA GLY A 30 -7.77 17.07 -7.49
C GLY A 30 -6.53 16.70 -6.67
N PRO A 31 -6.66 16.62 -5.34
CA PRO A 31 -5.58 16.23 -4.45
C PRO A 31 -5.20 14.77 -4.65
N VAL A 32 -3.91 14.48 -4.46
CA VAL A 32 -3.31 13.18 -4.74
C VAL A 32 -2.38 12.82 -3.60
N VAL A 33 -2.57 11.62 -3.07
CA VAL A 33 -1.63 10.98 -2.17
C VAL A 33 -0.93 9.91 -2.99
N HIS A 34 0.39 10.01 -3.10
CA HIS A 34 1.20 9.08 -3.87
C HIS A 34 2.06 8.23 -2.93
N ARG A 35 1.96 6.91 -3.08
CA ARG A 35 2.79 5.94 -2.36
C ARG A 35 3.50 5.05 -3.37
N ASP A 36 4.82 5.18 -3.39
CA ASP A 36 5.69 4.31 -4.17
C ASP A 36 6.20 3.15 -3.31
N LEU A 37 5.59 1.98 -3.49
CA LEU A 37 5.93 0.77 -2.75
C LEU A 37 7.27 0.16 -3.19
N ALA A 38 7.80 0.53 -4.36
CA ALA A 38 9.13 0.10 -4.78
C ALA A 38 10.22 0.98 -4.14
N ALA A 39 9.98 2.29 -4.03
CA ALA A 39 10.91 3.22 -3.40
C ALA A 39 10.85 3.18 -1.86
N SER A 40 9.67 2.98 -1.29
CA SER A 40 9.42 2.91 0.16
C SER A 40 8.55 1.69 0.48
N PRO A 41 9.13 0.47 0.45
CA PRO A 41 8.38 -0.75 0.68
C PRO A 41 7.85 -0.81 2.11
N VAL A 42 6.61 -1.29 2.24
CA VAL A 42 6.06 -1.67 3.54
C VAL A 42 6.68 -2.99 4.01
N PRO A 43 6.79 -3.24 5.33
CA PRO A 43 7.26 -4.53 5.81
C PRO A 43 6.30 -5.65 5.40
N HIS A 44 6.82 -6.87 5.28
CA HIS A 44 5.97 -8.05 5.16
C HIS A 44 5.11 -8.25 6.41
N LEU A 45 3.92 -8.83 6.23
CA LEU A 45 3.04 -9.19 7.32
C LEU A 45 3.75 -10.20 8.25
N SER A 46 3.77 -9.88 9.54
CA SER A 46 4.43 -10.69 10.57
C SER A 46 3.39 -11.36 11.46
N ALA A 47 3.82 -12.33 12.29
CA ALA A 47 2.96 -12.94 13.30
C ALA A 47 2.37 -11.90 14.27
N ALA A 48 3.14 -10.86 14.61
CA ALA A 48 2.65 -9.75 15.43
C ALA A 48 1.55 -8.96 14.69
N GLY A 49 1.71 -8.71 13.39
CA GLY A 49 0.69 -8.03 12.57
C GLY A 49 -0.60 -8.83 12.40
N VAL A 50 -0.52 -10.16 12.33
CA VAL A 50 -1.71 -11.03 12.32
C VAL A 50 -2.41 -11.02 13.68
N THR A 51 -1.64 -11.16 14.76
CA THR A 51 -2.21 -11.30 16.11
C THR A 51 -2.68 -9.97 16.72
N ALA A 52 -2.17 -8.83 16.26
CA ALA A 52 -2.54 -7.51 16.76
C ALA A 52 -4.05 -7.20 16.58
N ARG A 53 -4.69 -7.69 15.51
CA ARG A 53 -6.12 -7.45 15.23
C ARG A 53 -7.08 -8.25 16.12
N VAL A 54 -6.61 -9.37 16.70
CA VAL A 54 -7.42 -10.24 17.56
C VAL A 54 -7.06 -10.14 19.05
N THR A 55 -5.89 -9.59 19.36
CA THR A 55 -5.45 -9.36 20.74
C THR A 55 -6.07 -8.06 21.26
N GLU A 56 -6.57 -8.06 22.50
CA GLU A 56 -7.08 -6.85 23.14
C GLU A 56 -6.00 -5.74 23.18
N PRO A 57 -6.32 -4.48 22.85
CA PRO A 57 -5.33 -3.40 22.78
C PRO A 57 -4.50 -3.21 24.06
N ALA A 58 -5.10 -3.47 25.23
CA ALA A 58 -4.42 -3.36 26.52
C ALA A 58 -3.33 -4.43 26.74
N LEU A 59 -3.32 -5.50 25.93
CA LEU A 59 -2.41 -6.64 26.02
C LEU A 59 -1.37 -6.67 24.88
N HIS A 60 -1.32 -5.63 24.03
CA HIS A 60 -0.40 -5.61 22.91
C HIS A 60 1.06 -5.58 23.36
N THR A 61 1.87 -6.46 22.79
CA THR A 61 3.32 -6.33 22.87
C THR A 61 3.78 -5.10 22.08
N PRO A 62 5.00 -4.58 22.33
CA PRO A 62 5.55 -3.47 21.53
C PRO A 62 5.56 -3.75 20.02
N GLU A 63 5.80 -5.00 19.62
CA GLU A 63 5.79 -5.44 18.22
C GLU A 63 4.38 -5.44 17.63
N GLN A 64 3.37 -5.88 18.40
CA GLN A 64 1.97 -5.84 17.98
C GLN A 64 1.49 -4.40 17.83
N ALA A 65 1.80 -3.53 18.80
CA ALA A 65 1.45 -2.11 18.74
C ALA A 65 2.09 -1.42 17.52
N LYS A 66 3.37 -1.71 17.24
CA LYS A 66 4.06 -1.20 16.05
C LYS A 66 3.44 -1.73 14.75
N ALA A 67 3.12 -3.01 14.68
CA ALA A 67 2.50 -3.60 13.49
C ALA A 67 1.10 -3.01 13.25
N LEU A 68 0.30 -2.85 14.31
CA LEU A 68 -1.01 -2.24 14.24
C LEU A 68 -0.94 -0.80 13.72
N ALA A 69 -0.01 0.01 14.24
CA ALA A 69 0.16 1.40 13.79
C ALA A 69 0.46 1.50 12.29
N ILE A 70 1.28 0.58 11.74
CA ILE A 70 1.55 0.53 10.30
C ILE A 70 0.28 0.16 9.52
N GLN A 71 -0.47 -0.84 9.99
CA GLN A 71 -1.71 -1.25 9.31
C GLN A 71 -2.76 -0.14 9.36
N ASP A 72 -2.93 0.51 10.51
CA ASP A 72 -3.88 1.62 10.67
C ASP A 72 -3.52 2.79 9.74
N GLU A 73 -2.24 3.18 9.64
CA GLU A 73 -1.79 4.20 8.68
C GLU A 73 -2.21 3.84 7.25
N LEU A 74 -1.94 2.61 6.81
CA LEU A 74 -2.20 2.17 5.45
C LEU A 74 -3.71 1.99 5.17
N ILE A 75 -4.47 1.54 6.16
CA ILE A 75 -5.92 1.38 6.06
C ILE A 75 -6.60 2.74 6.04
N ASP A 76 -6.19 3.68 6.90
CA ASP A 76 -6.73 5.04 6.91
C ASP A 76 -6.41 5.76 5.60
N GLU A 77 -5.20 5.57 5.05
CA GLU A 77 -4.82 6.10 3.74
C GLU A 77 -5.72 5.53 2.63
N LEU A 78 -6.02 4.23 2.67
CA LEU A 78 -6.93 3.59 1.72
C LEU A 78 -8.36 4.16 1.88
N LEU A 79 -8.92 4.13 3.09
CA LEU A 79 -10.30 4.51 3.37
C LEU A 79 -10.57 6.02 3.18
N GLY A 80 -9.55 6.87 3.32
CA GLY A 80 -9.65 8.31 3.09
C GLY A 80 -9.76 8.72 1.60
N ALA A 81 -9.44 7.80 0.69
CA ALA A 81 -9.45 8.03 -0.74
C ALA A 81 -10.85 7.83 -1.36
N SER A 82 -11.17 8.65 -2.36
CA SER A 82 -12.39 8.52 -3.17
C SER A 82 -12.14 7.94 -4.56
N ALA A 83 -10.88 7.87 -4.95
CA ALA A 83 -10.45 7.27 -6.21
C ALA A 83 -9.11 6.57 -5.97
N TYR A 84 -8.85 5.54 -6.78
CA TYR A 84 -7.66 4.70 -6.66
C TYR A 84 -7.03 4.52 -8.03
N LEU A 85 -5.72 4.73 -8.11
CA LEU A 85 -4.90 4.44 -9.29
C LEU A 85 -3.79 3.49 -8.84
N PHE A 86 -3.84 2.25 -9.30
CA PHE A 86 -2.83 1.23 -8.99
C PHE A 86 -1.97 0.95 -10.22
N THR A 87 -0.67 1.13 -10.11
CA THR A 87 0.29 0.74 -11.16
C THR A 87 0.98 -0.55 -10.75
N VAL A 88 0.52 -1.64 -11.37
CA VAL A 88 0.87 -3.01 -10.97
C VAL A 88 1.35 -3.77 -12.20
N PRO A 89 2.66 -3.72 -12.54
CA PRO A 89 3.19 -4.53 -13.63
C PRO A 89 3.16 -6.01 -13.26
N MET A 90 3.11 -6.87 -14.26
CA MET A 90 3.18 -8.31 -14.04
C MET A 90 4.64 -8.77 -14.02
N TYR A 91 5.08 -9.32 -12.88
CA TYR A 91 6.38 -9.98 -12.72
C TYR A 91 6.15 -11.46 -12.40
N ASN A 92 6.78 -12.36 -13.16
CA ASN A 92 6.67 -13.82 -12.97
C ASN A 92 5.21 -14.31 -12.87
N LEU A 93 4.35 -13.86 -13.80
CA LEU A 93 2.92 -14.20 -13.86
C LEU A 93 2.10 -13.75 -12.64
N SER A 94 2.59 -12.78 -11.86
CA SER A 94 1.90 -12.25 -10.68
C SER A 94 2.15 -10.75 -10.48
N MET A 95 1.56 -10.17 -9.45
CA MET A 95 1.83 -8.81 -8.99
C MET A 95 3.23 -8.70 -8.34
N PRO A 96 3.84 -7.50 -8.27
CA PRO A 96 5.10 -7.31 -7.58
C PRO A 96 4.97 -7.63 -6.09
N SER A 97 6.02 -8.21 -5.50
CA SER A 97 6.01 -8.62 -4.09
C SER A 97 5.73 -7.48 -3.13
N VAL A 98 6.18 -6.26 -3.45
CA VAL A 98 5.93 -5.04 -2.65
C VAL A 98 4.45 -4.66 -2.65
N PHE A 99 3.74 -4.88 -3.77
CA PHE A 99 2.29 -4.68 -3.84
C PHE A 99 1.55 -5.73 -3.01
N LYS A 100 1.98 -7.00 -3.10
CA LYS A 100 1.43 -8.07 -2.25
C LYS A 100 1.65 -7.80 -0.76
N ALA A 101 2.84 -7.32 -0.38
CA ALA A 101 3.12 -6.95 1.00
C ALA A 101 2.18 -5.82 1.50
N TRP A 102 1.88 -4.84 0.65
CA TRP A 102 0.91 -3.79 0.97
C TRP A 102 -0.53 -4.33 1.10
N LEU A 103 -0.95 -5.22 0.19
CA LEU A 103 -2.24 -5.91 0.35
C LEU A 103 -2.31 -6.69 1.66
N ASP A 104 -1.23 -7.38 2.04
CA ASP A 104 -1.16 -8.14 3.29
C ASP A 104 -1.25 -7.26 4.54
N GLN A 105 -0.93 -5.97 4.46
CA GLN A 105 -1.08 -5.05 5.59
C GLN A 105 -2.49 -4.46 5.70
N ILE A 106 -3.20 -4.27 4.58
CA ILE A 106 -4.52 -3.64 4.57
C ILE A 106 -5.67 -4.64 4.57
N ILE A 107 -5.44 -5.88 4.10
CA ILE A 107 -6.41 -6.97 4.10
C ILE A 107 -6.05 -7.93 5.25
N VAL A 108 -6.25 -7.45 6.47
CA VAL A 108 -6.03 -8.24 7.69
C VAL A 108 -7.36 -8.35 8.43
N THR A 109 -7.84 -9.58 8.58
CA THR A 109 -9.09 -9.94 9.26
C THR A 109 -8.79 -10.80 10.46
#